data_AF-A0A828SSZ9-F1
#
_entry.id   AF-A0A828SSZ9-F1
#
_cell.length_a   1.000
_cell.length_b   1.000
_cell.length_c   1.000
_cell.angle_alpha   90.00
_cell.angle_beta   90.00
_cell.angle_gamma   90.00
#
_symmetry.space_group_name_H-M   'P 1'
#
loop_
_entity.id
_entity.type
_entity.pdbx_description
1 polymer ?
#
loop_
_entity_poly.entity_id
_entity_poly.type
_entity_poly.pdbx_seq_one_letter_code
_entity_poly.pdbx_strand_id
1 'polypeptide(L)'
;MADEPATPAQRRASMTWAQRLKRVFNIDIETCSGCGGAMKVIACIEDPIVIKQILDHLKHKAETSGTRALPESRAPPAELLLGLFD
;
A
#
# COMPACT_ATOMS: atom_id res chain seq x y z
N MET A 1 15.99 -34.00 -19.39
CA MET A 1 16.79 -33.93 -18.14
C MET A 1 15.78 -33.80 -17.01
N ALA A 2 15.71 -34.78 -16.11
CA ALA A 2 14.72 -34.76 -15.03
C ALA A 2 15.09 -33.65 -14.03
N ASP A 3 14.12 -32.79 -13.72
CA ASP A 3 14.20 -31.78 -12.67
C ASP A 3 14.16 -32.50 -11.32
N GLU A 4 15.34 -32.78 -10.75
CA GLU A 4 15.46 -33.37 -9.41
C GLU A 4 14.93 -32.35 -8.38
N PRO A 5 13.94 -32.70 -7.54
CA PRO A 5 13.30 -31.74 -6.66
C PRO A 5 14.31 -31.22 -5.63
N ALA A 6 14.53 -29.91 -5.62
CA ALA A 6 15.46 -29.26 -4.71
C ALA A 6 15.28 -29.70 -3.26
N THR A 7 16.38 -30.00 -2.58
CA THR A 7 16.36 -30.45 -1.19
C THR A 7 15.68 -29.41 -0.28
N PRO A 8 15.10 -29.82 0.87
CA PRO A 8 14.50 -28.88 1.82
C PRO A 8 15.44 -27.76 2.26
N ALA A 9 16.75 -28.02 2.32
CA ALA A 9 17.77 -27.02 2.60
C ALA A 9 17.91 -25.99 1.47
N GLN A 10 17.95 -26.44 0.21
CA GLN A 10 17.97 -25.55 -0.96
C GLN A 10 16.70 -24.69 -1.03
N ARG A 11 15.52 -25.25 -0.77
CA ARG A 11 14.25 -24.49 -0.73
C ARG A 11 14.21 -23.43 0.38
N ARG A 12 14.88 -23.66 1.51
CA ARG A 12 15.02 -22.68 2.60
C ARG A 12 16.01 -21.58 2.24
N ALA A 13 17.11 -21.93 1.58
CA ALA A 13 18.09 -20.96 1.10
C ALA A 13 17.51 -20.05 0.01
N SER A 14 16.62 -20.57 -0.84
CA SER A 14 15.98 -19.82 -1.93
C SER A 14 14.83 -18.91 -1.49
N MET A 15 14.41 -18.97 -0.23
CA MET A 15 13.26 -18.19 0.25
C MET A 15 13.60 -16.70 0.29
N THR A 16 12.86 -15.90 -0.47
CA THR A 16 13.00 -14.43 -0.46
C THR A 16 12.62 -13.87 0.90
N TRP A 17 13.07 -12.65 1.20
CA TRP A 17 12.67 -11.93 2.41
C TRP A 17 11.13 -11.81 2.52
N ALA A 18 10.44 -11.51 1.42
CA ALA A 18 8.98 -11.41 1.38
C ALA A 18 8.28 -12.76 1.69
N GLN A 19 8.78 -13.86 1.13
CA GLN A 19 8.25 -15.20 1.42
C GLN A 19 8.41 -15.58 2.89
N ARG A 20 9.47 -15.11 3.56
CA ARG A 20 9.67 -15.31 5.00
C ARG A 20 8.66 -14.51 5.83
N LEU A 21 8.36 -13.27 5.46
CA LEU A 21 7.32 -12.48 6.12
C LEU A 21 5.95 -13.17 6.06
N LYS A 22 5.57 -13.68 4.89
CA LYS A 22 4.33 -14.44 4.73
C LYS A 22 4.32 -15.70 5.58
N ARG A 23 5.43 -16.43 5.63
CA ARG A 23 5.52 -17.68 6.40
C ARG A 23 5.50 -17.48 7.92
N VAL A 24 6.21 -16.49 8.43
CA VAL A 24 6.43 -16.31 9.87
C VAL A 24 5.36 -15.41 10.50
N PHE A 25 4.98 -14.34 9.80
CA PHE A 25 4.07 -13.32 10.32
C PHE A 25 2.70 -13.31 9.63
N ASN A 26 2.49 -14.17 8.62
CA ASN A 26 1.27 -14.16 7.79
C ASN A 26 1.03 -12.80 7.09
N ILE A 27 2.10 -12.10 6.73
CA ILE A 27 2.05 -10.83 6.00
C ILE A 27 2.44 -11.09 4.54
N ASP A 28 1.49 -10.95 3.62
CA ASP A 28 1.73 -11.04 2.18
C ASP A 28 1.90 -9.63 1.58
N ILE A 29 3.10 -9.35 1.04
CA ILE A 29 3.43 -8.10 0.35
C ILE A 29 3.64 -8.29 -1.17
N GLU A 30 3.51 -9.53 -1.65
CA GLU A 30 3.66 -9.88 -3.07
C GLU A 30 2.30 -9.88 -3.80
N THR A 31 1.19 -9.73 -3.06
CA THR A 31 -0.18 -9.70 -3.61
C THR A 31 -0.92 -8.45 -3.16
N CYS A 32 -1.54 -7.73 -4.09
CA CYS A 32 -2.40 -6.60 -3.80
C CYS A 32 -3.68 -7.03 -3.08
N SER A 33 -3.99 -6.42 -1.93
CA SER A 33 -5.22 -6.71 -1.18
C SER A 33 -6.51 -6.24 -1.87
N GLY A 34 -6.43 -5.26 -2.78
CA GLY A 34 -7.58 -4.72 -3.50
C GLY A 34 -7.94 -5.49 -4.77
N CYS A 35 -6.94 -5.81 -5.60
CA CYS A 35 -7.16 -6.43 -6.91
C CYS A 35 -6.60 -7.85 -7.06
N GLY A 36 -5.85 -8.36 -6.08
CA GLY A 36 -5.20 -9.68 -6.15
C GLY A 36 -4.01 -9.77 -7.11
N GLY A 37 -3.61 -8.66 -7.74
CA GLY A 37 -2.48 -8.61 -8.66
C GLY A 37 -1.12 -8.77 -7.96
N ALA A 38 -0.10 -9.19 -8.72
CA ALA A 38 1.26 -9.30 -8.21
C ALA A 38 1.87 -7.93 -7.92
N MET A 39 2.54 -7.80 -6.78
CA MET A 39 3.28 -6.62 -6.35
C MET A 39 4.78 -6.91 -6.25
N LYS A 40 5.59 -5.86 -6.41
CA LYS A 40 7.04 -5.92 -6.28
C LYS A 40 7.53 -4.84 -5.32
N VAL A 41 8.41 -5.22 -4.39
CA VAL A 41 9.10 -4.28 -3.51
C VAL A 41 10.11 -3.48 -4.34
N ILE A 42 10.00 -2.14 -4.32
CA ILE A 42 10.89 -1.23 -5.07
C ILE A 42 11.90 -0.49 -4.18
N ALA A 43 11.60 -0.34 -2.88
CA ALA A 43 12.44 0.34 -1.90
C ALA A 43 12.09 -0.13 -0.49
N CYS A 44 13.04 0.02 0.44
CA CYS A 44 12.85 -0.20 1.87
C CYS A 44 13.31 1.06 2.62
N ILE A 45 12.61 1.44 3.69
CA ILE A 45 12.97 2.54 4.57
C ILE A 45 13.41 1.92 5.89
N GLU A 46 14.68 2.07 6.25
CA GLU A 46 15.28 1.44 7.44
C GLU A 46 15.67 2.45 8.52
N ASP A 47 15.65 3.75 8.22
CA ASP A 47 15.99 4.80 9.17
C ASP A 47 14.89 4.92 10.26
N PRO A 48 15.23 4.70 11.55
CA PRO A 48 14.26 4.70 12.64
C PRO A 48 13.61 6.08 12.86
N ILE A 49 14.31 7.17 12.57
CA ILE A 49 13.79 8.53 12.70
C ILE A 49 12.72 8.75 11.63
N VAL A 50 13.01 8.37 10.38
CA VAL A 50 12.07 8.49 9.26
C VAL A 50 10.83 7.61 9.49
N ILE A 51 11.03 6.36 9.91
CA ILE A 51 9.93 5.44 10.25
C ILE A 51 9.03 6.08 11.32
N LYS A 52 9.62 6.63 12.39
CA LYS A 52 8.85 7.27 13.46
C LYS A 52 8.04 8.47 12.94
N GLN A 53 8.66 9.34 12.14
CA GLN A 53 7.98 10.50 11.56
C GLN A 53 6.77 10.09 10.71
N ILE A 54 6.90 9.05 9.88
CA ILE A 54 5.80 8.52 9.06
C ILE A 54 4.68 8.00 9.97
N LEU A 55 5.02 7.18 10.97
CA LEU A 55 4.02 6.61 11.87
C LEU A 55 3.28 7.68 12.69
N ASP A 56 3.99 8.70 13.18
CA ASP A 56 3.38 9.81 13.92
C ASP A 56 2.43 10.62 13.01
N HIS A 57 2.82 10.89 11.77
CA HIS A 57 1.93 11.53 10.78
C HIS A 57 0.66 10.71 10.52
N LEU A 58 0.77 9.39 10.36
CA LEU A 58 -0.37 8.52 10.09
C LEU A 58 -1.35 8.45 11.27
N LYS A 59 -0.86 8.45 12.52
CA LYS A 59 -1.70 8.50 13.72
C LYS A 59 -2.53 9.79 13.76
N HIS A 60 -1.89 10.94 13.59
CA HIS A 60 -2.59 12.23 13.54
C HIS A 60 -3.60 12.30 12.41
N LYS A 61 -3.29 11.72 11.24
CA LYS A 61 -4.25 11.64 10.13
C LYS A 61 -5.45 10.77 10.47
N ALA A 62 -5.25 9.62 11.13
CA ALA A 62 -6.36 8.76 11.55
C ALA A 62 -7.25 9.44 12.59
N GLU A 63 -6.66 10.14 13.56
CA GLU A 63 -7.36 10.93 14.59
C GLU A 63 -8.20 12.06 13.97
N THR A 64 -7.67 12.73 12.95
CA THR A 64 -8.34 13.83 12.25
C THR A 64 -9.28 13.38 11.13
N SER A 65 -9.22 12.10 10.73
CA SER A 65 -10.10 11.50 9.71
C SER A 65 -11.42 10.97 10.29
N GLY A 66 -11.74 11.27 11.55
CA GLY A 66 -13.10 11.15 12.06
C GLY A 66 -14.04 12.00 11.21
N THR A 67 -14.77 11.36 10.30
CA THR A 67 -15.82 11.89 9.43
C THR A 67 -15.70 13.39 9.15
N ARG A 68 -14.63 13.82 8.47
CA ARG A 68 -14.65 15.15 7.85
C ARG A 68 -15.66 15.06 6.71
N ALA A 69 -16.93 15.31 7.02
CA ALA A 69 -17.98 15.42 6.04
C ALA A 69 -17.49 16.43 5.01
N LEU A 70 -17.22 15.96 3.79
CA LEU A 70 -16.99 16.87 2.69
C LEU A 70 -18.25 17.73 2.58
N PRO A 71 -18.11 19.05 2.40
CA PRO A 71 -19.29 19.86 2.10
C PRO A 71 -20.01 19.25 0.91
N GLU A 72 -21.34 19.29 0.94
CA GLU A 72 -22.16 18.83 -0.19
C GLU A 72 -21.64 19.42 -1.50
N SER A 73 -21.64 18.61 -2.55
CA SER A 73 -21.24 19.05 -3.87
C SER A 73 -22.11 20.25 -4.26
N ARG A 74 -21.53 21.45 -4.30
CA ARG A 74 -22.24 22.65 -4.74
C ARG A 74 -22.16 22.75 -6.25
N ALA A 75 -23.27 23.13 -6.89
CA ALA A 75 -23.25 23.54 -8.28
C ALA A 75 -22.35 24.77 -8.45
N PRO A 76 -21.68 24.93 -9.61
CA PRO A 76 -20.92 26.13 -9.93
C PRO A 76 -21.83 27.37 -9.89
N PRO A 77 -21.29 28.57 -9.60
CA PRO A 77 -22.06 29.82 -9.58
C PRO A 77 -22.85 30.01 -10.88
N ALA A 78 -24.15 30.31 -10.76
CA ALA A 78 -25.07 30.42 -11.90
C ALA A 78 -24.62 31.47 -12.95
N GLU A 79 -23.84 32.46 -12.55
CA GLU A 79 -23.28 33.48 -13.46
C GLU A 79 -22.36 32.88 -14.54
N LEU A 80 -21.69 31.75 -14.27
CA LEU A 80 -20.84 31.08 -15.26
C LEU A 80 -21.62 30.30 -16.33
N LEU A 81 -22.88 29.94 -16.05
CA LEU A 81 -23.74 29.24 -17.03
C LEU A 81 -24.40 30.18 -18.04
N LEU A 82 -24.55 31.46 -17.69
CA LEU A 82 -25.14 32.48 -18.58
C LEU A 82 -24.14 33.05 -19.59
N GLY A 83 -22.84 32.79 -19.43
CA GLY A 83 -21.78 33.28 -20.34
C GLY A 83 -21.17 32.23 -21.26
N LEU A 84 -21.66 30.98 -21.26
CA LEU A 84 -21.08 29.87 -22.04
C LEU A 84 -21.95 29.46 -23.25
N PHE A 85 -23.04 30.17 -23.51
CA PHE A 85 -23.95 29.89 -24.64
C PHE A 85 -24.02 31.05 -25.66
N ASP A 86 -23.03 31.94 -25.67
CA ASP A 86 -22.76 32.87 -26.78
C ASP A 86 -21.39 32.57 -27.40
#